data_AF-A0A6L3MK01-F1
#
_entry.id   AF-A0A6L3MK01-F1
#
_cell.length_a   1.000
_cell.length_b   1.000
_cell.length_c   1.000
_cell.angle_alpha   90.00
_cell.angle_beta   90.00
_cell.angle_gamma   90.00
#
_symmetry.space_group_name_H-M   'P 1'
#
loop_
_entity.id
_entity.type
_entity.pdbx_description
1 polymer ?
#
loop_
_entity_poly.entity_id
_entity_poly.type
_entity_poly.pdbx_seq_one_letter_code
_entity_poly.pdbx_strand_id
1 'polypeptide(L)'
;AAALHVALLWFALGAKSLAEHVAPIAAALLRHDLDAARALTARIVSRDTSEADEGALSRAAVESALENGNDAIFGALFWFVVAGGPGALLFRLANTLDAMWGYRTPRFLTFGWAAARIDDALNWIPARLTAASYALLGDTAAAWRCWRTQARHWDSPNAGP
;
A
#
# COMPACT_ATOMS: atom_id res chain seq x y z
N ALA A 1 -6.57 26.50 -14.11
CA ALA A 1 -7.02 25.76 -12.91
C ALA A 1 -7.03 24.24 -13.16
N ALA A 2 -7.86 23.71 -14.08
CA ALA A 2 -7.96 22.27 -14.31
C ALA A 2 -6.62 21.57 -14.65
N ALA A 3 -5.81 22.14 -15.54
CA ALA A 3 -4.49 21.58 -15.88
C ALA A 3 -3.55 21.43 -14.68
N LEU A 4 -3.60 22.38 -13.74
CA LEU A 4 -2.81 22.30 -12.51
C LEU A 4 -3.30 21.16 -11.61
N HIS A 5 -4.62 20.99 -11.48
CA HIS A 5 -5.19 19.89 -10.69
C HIS A 5 -4.80 18.53 -11.27
N VAL A 6 -4.88 18.39 -12.60
CA VAL A 6 -4.47 17.16 -13.30
C VAL A 6 -2.98 16.88 -13.11
N ALA A 7 -2.13 17.90 -13.23
CA ALA A 7 -0.69 17.74 -13.00
C ALA A 7 -0.40 17.30 -11.55
N LEU A 8 -1.05 17.92 -10.56
CA LEU A 8 -0.89 17.55 -9.15
C LEU A 8 -1.35 16.11 -8.87
N LEU A 9 -2.47 15.69 -9.46
CA LEU A 9 -2.93 14.30 -9.36
C LEU A 9 -1.93 13.34 -10.01
N TRP A 10 -1.41 13.68 -11.19
CA TRP A 10 -0.41 12.86 -11.87
C TRP A 10 0.85 12.66 -11.02
N PHE A 11 1.31 13.71 -10.32
CA PHE A 11 2.42 13.60 -9.36
C PHE A 11 2.09 12.76 -8.12
N ALA A 12 0.83 12.77 -7.68
CA ALA A 12 0.40 12.01 -6.51
C ALA A 12 0.24 10.51 -6.79
N LEU A 13 -0.02 10.11 -8.03
CA LEU A 13 -0.26 8.72 -8.40
C LEU A 13 1.05 7.90 -8.46
N GLY A 14 1.07 6.77 -7.75
CA GLY A 14 2.18 5.83 -7.66
C GLY A 14 2.01 4.54 -8.46
N ALA A 15 0.95 4.39 -9.27
CA ALA A 15 0.59 3.15 -9.95
C ALA A 15 1.74 2.50 -10.75
N LYS A 16 2.52 3.31 -11.47
CA LYS A 16 3.67 2.84 -12.25
C LYS A 16 4.73 2.21 -11.34
N SER A 17 5.07 2.88 -10.25
CA SER A 17 6.07 2.39 -9.30
C SER A 17 5.61 1.09 -8.64
N LEU A 18 4.33 0.99 -8.26
CA LEU A 18 3.76 -0.24 -7.72
C LEU A 18 3.90 -1.42 -8.71
N ALA A 19 3.55 -1.21 -9.97
CA ALA A 19 3.69 -2.22 -11.01
C ALA A 19 5.15 -2.63 -11.25
N GLU A 20 6.08 -1.67 -11.26
CA GLU A 20 7.51 -1.91 -11.44
C GLU A 20 8.13 -2.77 -10.34
N HIS A 21 7.58 -2.74 -9.12
CA HIS A 21 8.08 -3.56 -8.02
C HIS A 21 7.39 -4.93 -7.91
N VAL A 22 6.09 -5.01 -8.23
CA VAL A 22 5.30 -6.26 -8.07
C VAL A 22 5.40 -7.17 -9.30
N ALA A 23 5.35 -6.62 -10.51
CA ALA A 23 5.34 -7.42 -11.74
C ALA A 23 6.60 -8.31 -11.93
N PRO A 24 7.82 -7.85 -11.59
CA PRO A 24 9.00 -8.70 -11.67
C PRO A 24 8.94 -9.92 -10.74
N ILE A 25 8.31 -9.78 -9.56
CA ILE A 25 8.15 -10.89 -8.61
C ILE A 25 7.23 -11.95 -9.23
N ALA A 26 6.08 -11.53 -9.76
CA ALA A 26 5.16 -12.43 -10.45
C ALA A 26 5.84 -13.14 -11.63
N ALA A 27 6.64 -12.41 -12.42
CA ALA A 27 7.38 -12.99 -13.53
C ALA A 27 8.46 -13.99 -13.07
N ALA A 28 9.12 -13.76 -11.94
CA ALA A 28 10.09 -14.71 -11.36
C ALA A 28 9.39 -15.98 -10.85
N LEU A 29 8.27 -15.84 -10.14
CA LEU A 29 7.46 -16.97 -9.66
C LEU A 29 6.94 -17.84 -10.82
N LEU A 30 6.44 -17.22 -11.90
CA LEU A 30 5.98 -17.93 -13.10
C LEU A 30 7.09 -18.73 -13.82
N ARG A 31 8.36 -18.35 -13.61
CA ARG A 31 9.53 -19.09 -14.14
C ARG A 31 10.12 -20.08 -13.13
N HIS A 32 9.51 -20.23 -11.95
CA HIS A 32 10.03 -20.99 -10.81
C HIS A 32 11.44 -20.55 -10.38
N ASP A 33 11.79 -19.28 -10.61
CA ASP A 33 13.06 -18.68 -10.22
C ASP A 33 12.94 -18.10 -8.80
N LEU A 34 13.04 -18.98 -7.80
CA LEU A 34 12.82 -18.62 -6.41
C LEU A 34 13.89 -17.66 -5.87
N ASP A 35 15.13 -17.76 -6.32
CA ASP A 35 16.19 -16.88 -5.85
C ASP A 35 15.95 -15.43 -6.30
N ALA A 36 15.54 -15.24 -7.57
CA ALA A 36 15.09 -13.93 -8.04
C ALA A 36 13.84 -13.45 -7.28
N ALA A 37 12.85 -14.32 -7.07
CA ALA A 37 11.62 -13.95 -6.38
C ALA A 37 11.88 -13.51 -4.92
N ARG A 38 12.79 -14.19 -4.20
CA ARG A 38 13.23 -13.81 -2.85
C ARG A 38 13.91 -12.45 -2.86
N ALA A 39 14.89 -12.26 -3.75
CA ALA A 39 15.65 -11.01 -3.83
C ALA A 39 14.78 -9.79 -4.20
N LEU A 40 13.75 -10.00 -5.03
CA LEU A 40 12.79 -8.96 -5.41
C LEU A 40 11.78 -8.68 -4.29
N THR A 41 11.24 -9.73 -3.65
CA THR A 41 10.27 -9.59 -2.56
C THR A 41 10.88 -8.89 -1.36
N ALA A 42 12.15 -9.18 -1.01
CA ALA A 42 12.89 -8.51 0.05
C ALA A 42 12.97 -6.98 -0.09
N ARG A 43 12.72 -6.42 -1.28
CA ARG A 43 12.74 -4.97 -1.52
C ARG A 43 11.44 -4.27 -1.11
N ILE A 44 10.35 -5.02 -0.98
CA ILE A 44 9.01 -4.47 -0.73
C ILE A 44 8.40 -4.95 0.59
N VAL A 45 9.07 -5.86 1.31
CA VAL A 45 8.66 -6.31 2.64
C VAL A 45 9.79 -6.12 3.65
N SER A 46 9.42 -5.97 4.92
CA SER A 46 10.36 -5.85 6.04
C SER A 46 10.78 -7.19 6.66
N ARG A 47 10.08 -8.28 6.34
CA ARG A 47 10.35 -9.64 6.86
C ARG A 47 11.43 -10.35 6.06
N ASP A 48 12.14 -11.27 6.71
CA ASP A 48 13.13 -12.12 6.04
C ASP A 48 12.45 -13.04 5.01
N THR A 49 12.99 -13.05 3.78
CA THR A 49 12.53 -13.87 2.66
C THR A 49 13.55 -14.92 2.24
N SER A 50 14.68 -15.06 2.94
CA SER A 50 15.78 -15.94 2.56
C SER A 50 15.37 -17.41 2.41
N GLU A 51 14.53 -17.90 3.33
CA GLU A 51 14.01 -19.27 3.34
C GLU A 51 12.55 -19.36 2.86
N ALA A 52 11.98 -18.27 2.32
CA ALA A 52 10.60 -18.26 1.88
C ALA A 52 10.39 -19.19 0.68
N ASP A 53 9.30 -19.96 0.73
CA ASP A 53 8.83 -20.79 -0.38
C ASP A 53 7.98 -19.97 -1.37
N GLU A 54 7.60 -20.58 -2.49
CA GLU A 54 6.81 -19.93 -3.55
C GLU A 54 5.50 -19.34 -3.01
N GLY A 55 4.82 -20.07 -2.11
CA GLY A 55 3.56 -19.63 -1.51
C GLY A 55 3.73 -18.42 -0.59
N ALA A 56 4.77 -18.42 0.25
CA ALA A 56 5.09 -17.31 1.13
C ALA A 56 5.49 -16.05 0.33
N LEU A 57 6.27 -16.20 -0.73
CA LEU A 57 6.67 -15.10 -1.62
C LEU A 57 5.46 -14.52 -2.37
N SER A 58 4.61 -15.38 -2.94
CA SER A 58 3.39 -14.97 -3.63
C SER A 58 2.46 -14.20 -2.68
N ARG A 59 2.21 -14.74 -1.48
CA ARG A 59 1.42 -14.06 -0.46
C ARG A 59 2.03 -12.71 -0.07
N ALA A 60 3.35 -12.64 0.13
CA ALA A 60 4.04 -11.41 0.46
C ALA A 60 3.90 -10.33 -0.62
N ALA A 61 4.04 -10.72 -1.89
CA ALA A 61 3.88 -9.81 -3.00
C ALA A 61 2.43 -9.31 -3.12
N VAL A 62 1.44 -10.19 -2.94
CA VAL A 62 0.01 -9.81 -2.98
C VAL A 62 -0.34 -8.90 -1.80
N GLU A 63 0.07 -9.25 -0.58
CA GLU A 63 -0.11 -8.45 0.64
C GLU A 63 0.44 -7.02 0.45
N SER A 64 1.71 -6.92 0.05
CA SER A 64 2.36 -5.63 -0.21
C SER A 64 1.70 -4.87 -1.35
N ALA A 65 1.26 -5.55 -2.41
CA ALA A 65 0.58 -4.92 -3.54
C ALA A 65 -0.80 -4.34 -3.18
N LEU A 66 -1.58 -5.07 -2.38
CA LEU A 66 -2.92 -4.66 -1.97
C LEU A 66 -2.84 -3.48 -0.99
N GLU A 67 -1.92 -3.54 -0.02
CA GLU A 67 -1.65 -2.47 0.94
C GLU A 67 -1.20 -1.18 0.22
N ASN A 68 -0.13 -1.28 -0.59
CA ASN A 68 0.38 -0.12 -1.33
C ASN A 68 -0.58 0.35 -2.44
N GLY A 69 -1.53 -0.47 -2.87
CA GLY A 69 -2.55 -0.09 -3.86
C GLY A 69 -3.43 1.05 -3.35
N ASN A 70 -3.76 1.04 -2.05
CA ASN A 70 -4.48 2.15 -1.43
C ASN A 70 -3.67 3.45 -1.54
N ASP A 71 -2.43 3.43 -1.08
CA ASP A 71 -1.59 4.62 -0.97
C ASP A 71 -1.14 5.17 -2.33
N ALA A 72 -0.88 4.27 -3.29
CA ALA A 72 -0.42 4.64 -4.61
C ALA A 72 -1.54 5.14 -5.52
N ILE A 73 -2.80 4.73 -5.29
CA ILE A 73 -3.90 4.96 -6.24
C ILE A 73 -5.15 5.49 -5.53
N PHE A 74 -5.79 4.66 -4.70
CA PHE A 74 -7.13 4.96 -4.20
C PHE A 74 -7.17 6.16 -3.25
N GLY A 75 -6.21 6.28 -2.33
CA GLY A 75 -6.10 7.41 -1.42
C GLY A 75 -5.87 8.73 -2.17
N ALA A 76 -4.99 8.72 -3.18
CA ALA A 76 -4.74 9.89 -4.02
C ALA A 76 -5.98 10.29 -4.82
N LEU A 77 -6.72 9.32 -5.40
CA LEU A 77 -7.97 9.58 -6.11
C LEU A 77 -9.08 10.08 -5.19
N PHE A 78 -9.21 9.51 -3.99
CA PHE A 78 -10.20 9.93 -3.00
C PHE A 78 -9.99 11.38 -2.61
N TRP A 79 -8.77 11.76 -2.21
CA TRP A 79 -8.47 13.13 -1.82
C TRP A 79 -8.48 14.11 -3.00
N PHE A 80 -8.27 13.63 -4.23
CA PHE A 80 -8.53 14.41 -5.44
C PHE A 80 -10.01 14.75 -5.62
N VAL A 81 -10.91 13.80 -5.39
CA VAL A 81 -12.36 14.05 -5.48
C VAL A 81 -12.82 15.01 -4.38
N VAL A 82 -12.27 14.88 -3.17
CA VAL A 82 -12.67 15.71 -2.02
C VAL A 82 -12.13 17.13 -2.10
N ALA A 83 -10.85 17.31 -2.46
CA ALA A 83 -10.16 18.60 -2.36
C ALA A 83 -9.33 18.98 -3.61
N GLY A 84 -9.48 18.26 -4.72
CA GLY A 84 -8.76 18.51 -5.97
C GLY A 84 -7.28 18.14 -5.92
N GLY A 85 -6.50 18.70 -6.85
CA GLY A 85 -5.06 18.46 -6.94
C GLY A 85 -4.29 18.72 -5.64
N PRO A 86 -4.57 19.80 -4.89
CA PRO A 86 -3.94 20.03 -3.59
C PRO A 86 -4.22 18.93 -2.56
N GLY A 87 -5.43 18.37 -2.56
CA GLY A 87 -5.79 17.24 -1.69
C GLY A 87 -4.98 15.99 -2.01
N ALA A 88 -4.89 15.63 -3.28
CA ALA A 88 -4.09 14.49 -3.73
C ALA A 88 -2.60 14.67 -3.39
N LEU A 89 -2.05 15.87 -3.59
CA LEU A 89 -0.67 16.17 -3.23
C LEU A 89 -0.44 16.09 -1.72
N LEU A 90 -1.33 16.67 -0.91
CA LEU A 90 -1.22 16.63 0.55
C LEU A 90 -1.22 15.18 1.07
N PHE A 91 -2.12 14.35 0.54
CA PHE A 91 -2.16 12.93 0.84
C PHE A 91 -0.84 12.24 0.48
N ARG A 92 -0.33 12.46 -0.75
CA ARG A 92 0.95 11.88 -1.18
C ARG A 92 2.11 12.28 -0.28
N LEU A 93 2.15 13.54 0.16
CA LEU A 93 3.17 14.05 1.07
C LEU A 93 3.06 13.40 2.45
N ALA A 94 1.85 13.27 3.01
CA ALA A 94 1.64 12.59 4.29
C ALA A 94 2.11 11.13 4.23
N ASN A 95 1.72 10.40 3.19
CA ASN A 95 2.13 9.01 2.98
C ASN A 95 3.66 8.87 2.79
N THR A 96 4.27 9.79 2.05
CA THR A 96 5.73 9.80 1.89
C THR A 96 6.44 10.09 3.21
N LEU A 97 5.90 11.00 4.03
CA LEU A 97 6.46 11.30 5.35
C LEU A 97 6.36 10.10 6.30
N ASP A 98 5.25 9.36 6.28
CA ASP A 98 5.12 8.13 7.06
C ASP A 98 6.11 7.05 6.58
N ALA A 99 6.23 6.84 5.27
CA ALA A 99 7.21 5.89 4.72
C ALA A 99 8.67 6.26 5.07
N MET A 100 8.98 7.55 5.22
CA MET A 100 10.33 8.00 5.57
C MET A 100 10.61 8.00 7.08
N TRP A 101 9.64 8.41 7.90
CA TRP A 101 9.82 8.71 9.33
C TRP A 101 9.01 7.84 10.28
N GLY A 102 8.11 7.00 9.77
CA GLY A 102 7.30 6.05 10.55
C GLY A 102 8.12 4.94 11.20
N TYR A 103 9.37 4.71 10.74
CA TYR A 103 10.28 3.76 11.37
C TYR A 103 10.65 4.21 12.79
N ARG A 104 10.48 3.29 13.75
CA ARG A 104 10.83 3.47 15.17
C ARG A 104 12.35 3.43 15.41
N THR A 105 13.11 4.28 14.72
CA THR A 105 14.53 4.50 14.99
C THR A 105 14.67 5.48 16.18
N PRO A 106 15.68 5.35 17.06
CA PRO A 106 15.90 6.27 18.19
C PRO A 106 15.86 7.77 17.84
N ARG A 107 16.19 8.10 16.58
CA ARG A 107 16.18 9.45 16.01
C ARG A 107 14.78 9.97 15.65
N PHE A 108 13.82 9.11 15.32
CA PHE A 108 12.49 9.47 14.79
C PHE A 108 11.34 9.21 15.77
N LEU A 109 11.61 8.59 16.92
CA LEU A 109 10.61 8.22 17.94
C LEU A 109 9.70 9.38 18.39
N THR A 110 10.20 10.61 18.46
CA THR A 110 9.45 11.76 18.99
C THR A 110 8.53 12.45 17.96
N PHE A 111 8.78 12.31 16.66
CA PHE A 111 8.03 13.01 15.61
C PHE A 111 7.44 12.09 14.53
N GLY A 112 8.00 10.90 14.32
CA GLY A 112 7.44 9.88 13.42
C GLY A 112 6.03 9.45 13.80
N TRP A 113 5.69 9.48 15.08
CA TRP A 113 4.34 9.18 15.56
C TRP A 113 3.26 10.16 15.06
N ALA A 114 3.62 11.44 14.88
CA ALA A 114 2.67 12.42 14.35
C ALA A 114 2.42 12.20 12.86
N ALA A 115 3.46 11.85 12.10
CA ALA A 115 3.33 11.48 10.69
C ALA A 115 2.44 10.23 10.52
N ALA A 116 2.73 9.16 11.28
CA ALA A 116 1.95 7.93 11.26
C ALA A 116 0.47 8.14 11.59
N ARG A 117 0.16 8.97 12.61
CA ARG A 117 -1.24 9.25 12.97
C ARG A 117 -1.98 10.09 11.93
N ILE A 118 -1.29 11.03 11.28
CA ILE A 118 -1.89 11.82 10.20
C ILE A 118 -2.17 10.91 9.02
N ASP A 119 -1.22 10.05 8.65
CA ASP A 119 -1.41 9.07 7.58
C ASP A 119 -2.58 8.13 7.91
N ASP A 120 -2.58 7.51 9.09
CA ASP A 120 -3.67 6.63 9.54
C ASP A 120 -5.05 7.29 9.47
N ALA A 121 -5.14 8.57 9.84
CA ALA A 121 -6.38 9.33 9.79
C ALA A 121 -6.81 9.65 8.35
N LEU A 122 -5.87 10.06 7.49
CA LEU A 122 -6.12 10.33 6.08
C LEU A 122 -6.48 9.06 5.30
N ASN A 123 -5.97 7.91 5.75
CA ASN A 123 -6.20 6.62 5.14
C ASN A 123 -7.45 5.89 5.64
N TRP A 124 -8.07 6.34 6.73
CA TRP A 124 -9.18 5.62 7.36
C TRP A 124 -10.37 5.37 6.42
N ILE A 125 -10.82 6.39 5.68
CA ILE A 125 -11.90 6.25 4.68
C ILE A 125 -11.40 5.54 3.41
N PRO A 126 -10.35 6.03 2.73
CA PRO A 126 -9.95 5.45 1.45
C PRO A 126 -9.54 3.98 1.58
N ALA A 127 -8.88 3.55 2.65
CA ALA A 127 -8.53 2.14 2.84
C ALA A 127 -9.76 1.22 2.87
N ARG A 128 -10.86 1.67 3.49
CA ARG A 128 -12.13 0.91 3.52
C ARG A 128 -12.82 0.88 2.16
N LEU A 129 -12.75 1.97 1.40
CA LEU A 129 -13.25 2.02 0.03
C LEU A 129 -12.42 1.12 -0.90
N THR A 130 -11.11 1.09 -0.71
CA THR A 130 -10.17 0.20 -1.42
C THR A 130 -10.53 -1.26 -1.13
N ALA A 131 -10.64 -1.64 0.14
CA ALA A 131 -11.07 -2.98 0.55
C ALA A 131 -12.43 -3.36 -0.03
N ALA A 132 -13.41 -2.44 0.01
CA ALA A 132 -14.73 -2.66 -0.58
C ALA A 132 -14.64 -2.85 -2.10
N SER A 133 -13.79 -2.09 -2.79
CA SER A 133 -13.59 -2.25 -4.24
C SER A 133 -13.00 -3.61 -4.60
N TYR A 134 -12.01 -4.09 -3.83
CA TYR A 134 -11.43 -5.42 -4.02
C TYR A 134 -12.46 -6.51 -3.75
N ALA A 135 -13.25 -6.38 -2.69
CA ALA A 135 -14.31 -7.33 -2.36
C ALA A 135 -15.40 -7.38 -3.44
N LEU A 136 -15.81 -6.23 -3.99
CA LEU A 136 -16.86 -6.15 -5.01
C LEU A 136 -16.41 -6.66 -6.38
N LEU A 137 -15.13 -6.48 -6.72
CA LEU A 137 -14.57 -6.90 -8.01
C LEU A 137 -14.00 -8.33 -7.98
N GLY A 138 -13.74 -8.88 -6.79
CA GLY A 138 -13.28 -10.24 -6.57
C GLY A 138 -14.35 -11.16 -5.98
N ASP A 139 -13.95 -12.05 -5.07
CA ASP A 139 -14.87 -12.90 -4.31
C ASP A 139 -15.30 -12.18 -3.03
N THR A 140 -16.46 -11.53 -3.09
CA THR A 140 -17.02 -10.76 -1.96
C THR A 140 -17.22 -11.62 -0.71
N ALA A 141 -17.63 -12.88 -0.87
CA ALA A 141 -17.91 -13.76 0.26
C ALA A 141 -16.60 -14.19 0.95
N ALA A 142 -15.56 -14.50 0.17
CA ALA A 142 -14.24 -14.78 0.70
C ALA A 142 -13.61 -13.57 1.37
N ALA A 143 -13.61 -12.40 0.72
CA ALA A 143 -13.08 -11.15 1.27
C ALA A 143 -13.76 -10.79 2.60
N TRP A 144 -15.10 -10.84 2.67
CA TRP A 144 -15.83 -10.55 3.91
C TRP A 144 -15.48 -11.50 5.06
N ARG A 145 -15.33 -12.80 4.77
CA ARG A 145 -14.92 -13.80 5.75
C ARG A 145 -13.48 -13.56 6.23
N CYS A 146 -12.55 -13.27 5.32
CA CYS A 146 -11.17 -12.94 5.65
C CYS A 146 -11.11 -11.67 6.52
N TRP A 147 -11.80 -10.60 6.14
CA TRP A 147 -11.85 -9.37 6.93
C TRP A 147 -12.35 -9.64 8.36
N ARG A 148 -13.46 -10.36 8.52
CA ARG A 148 -14.02 -10.67 9.84
C ARG A 148 -13.12 -11.51 10.74
N THR A 149 -12.28 -12.38 10.15
CA THR A 149 -11.48 -13.36 10.90
C THR A 149 -10.02 -12.95 11.07
N GLN A 150 -9.45 -12.22 10.11
CA GLN A 150 -8.00 -11.98 10.04
C GLN A 150 -7.62 -10.53 10.36
N ALA A 151 -8.46 -9.53 10.04
CA ALA A 151 -8.07 -8.11 10.17
C ALA A 151 -7.69 -7.68 11.60
N ARG A 152 -8.17 -8.39 12.63
CA ARG A 152 -7.80 -8.14 14.03
C ARG A 152 -6.34 -8.48 14.37
N HIS A 153 -5.66 -9.24 13.51
CA HIS A 153 -4.28 -9.69 13.73
C HIS A 153 -3.23 -8.78 13.06
N TRP A 154 -3.66 -7.73 12.36
CA TRP A 154 -2.77 -6.79 11.69
C TRP A 154 -2.39 -5.62 12.60
N ASP A 155 -1.17 -5.12 12.44
CA ASP A 155 -0.62 -4.06 13.29
C ASP A 155 -1.27 -2.69 13.05
N SER A 156 -1.73 -2.40 11.82
CA SER A 156 -2.43 -1.17 11.47
C SER A 156 -3.92 -1.41 11.22
N PRO A 157 -4.82 -0.53 11.72
CA PRO A 157 -6.25 -0.60 11.45
C PRO A 157 -6.62 -0.38 9.97
N ASN A 158 -5.67 0.08 9.15
CA ASN A 158 -5.84 0.32 7.72
C ASN A 158 -5.16 -0.73 6.84
N ALA A 159 -4.39 -1.66 7.41
CA ALA A 159 -3.69 -2.69 6.64
C ALA A 159 -4.58 -3.89 6.24
N GLY A 160 -5.90 -3.76 6.37
CA GLY A 160 -6.87 -4.84 6.12
C GLY A 160 -7.72 -4.83 4.84
N PRO A 161 -7.38 -4.14 3.73
CA PRO A 161 -7.86 -4.49 2.39
C PRO A 161 -7.39 -5.87 1.90
#